data_AF-A0A4Z1AGY6-F1
#
_entry.id   AF-A0A4Z1AGY6-F1
#
_cell.length_a   1.000
_cell.length_b   1.000
_cell.length_c   1.000
_cell.angle_alpha   90.00
_cell.angle_beta   90.00
_cell.angle_gamma   90.00
#
_symmetry.space_group_name_H-M   'P 1'
#
loop_
_entity.id
_entity.type
_entity.pdbx_description
1 polymer ?
#
loop_
_entity_poly.entity_id
_entity_poly.type
_entity_poly.pdbx_seq_one_letter_code
_entity_poly.pdbx_strand_id
1 'polypeptide(L)'
;MKKLTLISTIGVSMVLLASQMSAAPKYGMAGCGLGTLVMPGGNQVLAATTNGTSGSQTFGITSGTSNCKADGVAKKEHAREIYVHMNFDSLEQEMAAGKGEKLSNLATLFECKSGVRFNEVVRENYSRIFTEESKANPSLMLSNLHETLEKDQTVKNYCKI
;
A
#
# COMPACT_ATOMS: atom_id res chain seq x y z
N MET A 1 -52.09 17.19 33.27
CA MET A 1 -51.43 16.00 32.70
C MET A 1 -50.50 16.46 31.59
N LYS A 2 -49.26 15.99 31.65
CA LYS A 2 -48.09 16.39 30.85
C LYS A 2 -48.32 16.20 29.35
N LYS A 3 -47.77 17.10 28.52
CA LYS A 3 -47.09 16.81 27.25
C LYS A 3 -46.45 18.09 26.71
N LEU A 4 -45.19 18.28 27.09
CA LEU A 4 -44.23 19.19 26.46
C LEU A 4 -43.18 18.27 25.80
N THR A 5 -42.91 18.44 24.51
CA THR A 5 -41.67 18.06 23.78
C THR A 5 -41.96 18.31 22.28
N LEU A 6 -41.51 19.43 21.71
CA LEU A 6 -40.16 19.78 21.25
C LEU A 6 -39.97 19.47 19.76
N ILE A 7 -40.35 20.48 18.97
CA ILE A 7 -39.62 21.09 17.85
C ILE A 7 -38.79 20.13 16.98
N SER A 8 -39.42 19.83 15.85
CA SER A 8 -38.89 19.30 14.61
C SER A 8 -37.73 20.16 14.06
N THR A 9 -36.87 19.50 13.27
CA THR A 9 -35.85 20.05 12.36
C THR A 9 -34.63 20.75 12.98
N ILE A 10 -33.57 19.99 13.20
CA ILE A 10 -32.19 20.48 12.97
C ILE A 10 -31.60 19.61 11.88
N GLY A 11 -31.44 20.21 10.71
CA GLY A 11 -30.76 19.62 9.58
C GLY A 11 -29.30 19.37 9.91
N VAL A 12 -28.86 18.12 9.76
CA VAL A 12 -27.46 17.76 9.64
C VAL A 12 -27.24 17.40 8.18
N SER A 13 -27.16 18.44 7.36
CA SER A 13 -26.63 18.37 6.00
C SER A 13 -25.48 19.36 5.95
N MET A 14 -24.27 18.95 6.35
CA MET A 14 -23.05 19.50 5.77
C MET A 14 -21.78 18.76 6.18
N VAL A 15 -20.98 18.47 5.15
CA VAL A 15 -19.54 18.16 5.13
C VAL A 15 -19.12 16.74 5.50
N LEU A 16 -19.10 15.87 4.48
CA LEU A 16 -18.04 14.87 4.32
C LEU A 16 -17.50 14.94 2.89
N LEU A 17 -16.84 16.04 2.54
CA LEU A 17 -15.78 15.99 1.54
C LEU A 17 -14.52 15.47 2.25
N ALA A 18 -14.47 14.17 2.51
CA ALA A 18 -13.21 13.52 2.79
C ALA A 18 -12.47 13.40 1.45
N SER A 19 -11.50 14.30 1.24
CA SER A 19 -10.46 14.10 0.26
C SER A 19 -9.86 12.72 0.49
N GLN A 20 -10.11 11.78 -0.43
CA GLN A 20 -9.50 10.47 -0.42
C GLN A 20 -8.03 10.63 -0.79
N MET A 21 -7.22 11.08 0.19
CA MET A 21 -5.77 10.89 0.14
C MET A 21 -5.57 9.38 0.11
N SER A 22 -5.27 8.87 -1.07
CA SER A 22 -4.98 7.46 -1.28
C SER A 22 -3.58 7.20 -0.73
N ALA A 23 -3.49 7.05 0.59
CA ALA A 23 -2.33 6.45 1.22
C ALA A 23 -2.39 4.95 0.93
N ALA A 24 -1.29 4.37 0.45
CA ALA A 24 -1.16 2.93 0.28
C ALA A 24 -1.63 2.24 1.56
N PRO A 25 -2.58 1.30 1.47
CA PRO A 25 -3.23 0.83 2.67
C PRO A 25 -2.30 -0.12 3.43
N LYS A 26 -1.80 0.35 4.57
CA LYS A 26 -1.07 -0.46 5.54
C LYS A 26 -2.07 -1.34 6.30
N TYR A 27 -2.57 -2.40 5.66
CA TYR A 27 -3.31 -3.44 6.37
C TYR A 27 -2.31 -4.32 7.12
N GLY A 28 -2.45 -4.43 8.44
CA GLY A 28 -1.76 -5.47 9.19
C GLY A 28 -2.42 -6.84 8.96
N MET A 29 -2.12 -7.81 9.84
CA MET A 29 -2.71 -9.16 9.81
C MET A 29 -4.26 -9.15 9.88
N ALA A 30 -4.86 -8.09 10.40
CA ALA A 30 -6.31 -7.92 10.47
C ALA A 30 -7.00 -7.68 9.11
N GLY A 31 -6.24 -7.39 8.04
CA GLY A 31 -6.77 -7.14 6.71
C GLY A 31 -7.44 -5.77 6.54
N CYS A 32 -8.26 -5.64 5.51
CA CYS A 32 -9.07 -4.44 5.25
C CYS A 32 -10.37 -4.48 6.07
N GLY A 33 -11.02 -3.33 6.27
CA GLY A 33 -12.32 -3.28 6.93
C GLY A 33 -12.45 -2.19 7.98
N LEU A 34 -13.63 -2.14 8.62
CA LEU A 34 -13.99 -1.11 9.58
C LEU A 34 -13.05 -1.09 10.79
N GLY A 35 -12.69 -2.25 11.33
CA GLY A 35 -11.75 -2.41 12.44
C GLY A 35 -10.38 -1.81 12.13
N THR A 36 -9.85 -2.05 10.93
CA THR A 36 -8.57 -1.47 10.49
C THR A 36 -8.67 0.05 10.28
N LEU A 37 -9.83 0.56 9.87
CA LEU A 37 -10.08 1.98 9.72
C LEU A 37 -10.18 2.73 11.05
N VAL A 38 -10.85 2.15 12.05
CA VAL A 38 -11.01 2.80 13.36
C VAL A 38 -9.82 2.58 14.30
N MET A 39 -9.00 1.56 14.05
CA MET A 39 -7.80 1.23 14.82
C MET A 39 -6.55 1.06 13.91
N PRO A 40 -6.13 2.11 13.17
CA PRO A 40 -4.97 2.03 12.30
C PRO A 40 -3.69 1.77 13.11
N GLY A 41 -2.99 0.66 12.81
CA GLY A 41 -1.78 0.26 13.54
C GLY A 41 -2.03 -0.18 15.00
N GLY A 42 -3.29 -0.36 15.41
CA GLY A 42 -3.67 -0.81 16.75
C GLY A 42 -3.56 -2.32 16.94
N ASN A 43 -4.18 -2.82 18.03
CA ASN A 43 -4.22 -4.25 18.33
C ASN A 43 -4.94 -5.02 17.21
N GLN A 44 -4.19 -5.88 16.53
CA GLN A 44 -4.65 -6.63 15.36
C GLN A 44 -5.80 -7.60 15.70
N VAL A 45 -5.87 -8.12 16.93
CA VAL A 45 -6.96 -9.00 17.37
C VAL A 45 -8.27 -8.21 17.48
N LEU A 46 -8.22 -7.00 18.03
CA LEU A 46 -9.39 -6.14 18.12
C LEU A 46 -9.83 -5.65 16.73
N ALA A 47 -8.88 -5.25 15.89
CA ALA A 47 -9.17 -4.87 14.51
C ALA A 47 -9.84 -6.02 13.75
N ALA A 48 -9.31 -7.25 13.84
CA ALA A 48 -9.90 -8.44 13.23
C ALA A 48 -11.29 -8.77 13.81
N THR A 49 -11.47 -8.62 15.12
CA THR A 49 -12.77 -8.83 15.78
C THR A 49 -13.79 -7.81 15.26
N THR A 50 -13.43 -6.53 15.19
CA THR A 50 -14.31 -5.49 14.65
C THR A 50 -14.59 -5.68 13.15
N ASN A 51 -13.61 -6.13 12.38
CA ASN A 51 -13.79 -6.53 10.97
C ASN A 51 -14.77 -7.71 10.83
N GLY A 52 -14.71 -8.69 11.74
CA GLY A 52 -15.62 -9.84 11.75
C GLY A 52 -17.03 -9.53 12.24
N THR A 53 -17.19 -8.55 13.15
CA THR A 53 -18.48 -8.18 13.72
C THR A 53 -19.47 -7.76 12.63
N SER A 54 -20.64 -8.38 12.67
CA SER A 54 -21.74 -8.15 11.71
C SER A 54 -21.34 -8.35 10.24
N GLY A 55 -20.29 -9.14 9.97
CA GLY A 55 -19.79 -9.35 8.61
C GLY A 55 -19.28 -8.07 7.94
N SER A 56 -18.86 -7.07 8.72
CA SER A 56 -18.50 -5.74 8.21
C SER A 56 -17.37 -5.79 7.16
N GLN A 57 -16.39 -6.67 7.35
CA GLN A 57 -15.34 -6.93 6.37
C GLN A 57 -15.90 -7.58 5.11
N THR A 58 -16.74 -8.61 5.20
CA THR A 58 -17.32 -9.28 4.04
C THR A 58 -18.19 -8.32 3.23
N PHE A 59 -18.97 -7.48 3.90
CA PHE A 59 -19.71 -6.39 3.26
C PHE A 59 -18.75 -5.41 2.58
N GLY A 60 -17.68 -4.99 3.27
CA GLY A 60 -16.64 -4.13 2.71
C GLY A 60 -16.00 -4.71 1.44
N ILE A 61 -15.62 -5.98 1.46
CA ILE A 61 -15.05 -6.70 0.31
C ILE A 61 -16.06 -6.74 -0.85
N THR A 62 -17.33 -7.04 -0.56
CA THR A 62 -18.36 -7.20 -1.59
C THR A 62 -18.78 -5.86 -2.20
N SER A 63 -18.87 -4.82 -1.38
CA SER A 63 -19.33 -3.48 -1.80
C SER A 63 -18.18 -2.56 -2.22
N GLY A 64 -16.93 -2.93 -1.98
CA GLY A 64 -15.77 -2.07 -2.23
C GLY A 64 -15.60 -0.93 -1.21
N THR A 65 -16.20 -1.03 -0.01
CA THR A 65 -16.16 0.00 1.03
C THR A 65 -15.17 -0.31 2.15
N SER A 66 -15.08 0.54 3.17
CA SER A 66 -14.28 0.29 4.38
C SER A 66 -12.80 0.01 4.11
N ASN A 67 -12.26 0.71 3.10
CA ASN A 67 -10.93 0.49 2.55
C ASN A 67 -10.69 -0.94 2.04
N CYS A 68 -11.72 -1.75 1.80
CA CYS A 68 -11.63 -3.03 1.10
C CYS A 68 -11.88 -2.80 -0.39
N LYS A 69 -10.95 -2.15 -1.09
CA LYS A 69 -11.08 -1.91 -2.53
C LYS A 69 -10.39 -3.00 -3.33
N ALA A 70 -11.06 -3.48 -4.36
CA ALA A 70 -10.41 -4.24 -5.44
C ALA A 70 -9.78 -3.28 -6.47
N ASP A 71 -9.05 -2.27 -6.00
CA ASP A 71 -8.42 -1.22 -6.82
C ASP A 71 -7.25 -1.73 -7.68
N GLY A 72 -7.02 -3.04 -7.69
CA GLY A 72 -5.93 -3.68 -8.40
C GLY A 72 -4.56 -3.44 -7.76
N VAL A 73 -4.48 -2.66 -6.66
CA VAL A 73 -3.21 -2.43 -5.95
C VAL A 73 -2.67 -3.73 -5.41
N ALA A 74 -3.52 -4.55 -4.77
CA ALA A 74 -3.13 -5.89 -4.31
C ALA A 74 -2.65 -6.80 -5.47
N LYS A 75 -3.27 -6.69 -6.66
CA LYS A 75 -2.84 -7.45 -7.85
C LYS A 75 -1.49 -6.96 -8.38
N LYS A 76 -1.25 -5.65 -8.37
CA LYS A 76 0.01 -5.02 -8.79
C LYS A 76 1.14 -5.31 -7.82
N GLU A 77 0.87 -5.26 -6.52
CA GLU A 77 1.80 -5.70 -5.47
C GLU A 77 2.20 -7.16 -5.66
N HIS A 78 1.21 -8.04 -5.85
CA HIS A 78 1.49 -9.44 -6.09
C HIS A 78 2.27 -9.67 -7.40
N ALA A 79 1.96 -8.91 -8.46
CA ALA A 79 2.74 -8.96 -9.71
C ALA A 79 4.20 -8.52 -9.51
N ARG A 80 4.44 -7.45 -8.73
CA ARG A 80 5.80 -7.00 -8.34
C ARG A 80 6.52 -8.09 -7.55
N GLU A 81 5.85 -8.71 -6.59
CA GLU A 81 6.40 -9.78 -5.77
C GLU A 81 6.81 -11.00 -6.59
N ILE A 82 5.92 -11.51 -7.45
CA ILE A 82 6.22 -12.63 -8.36
C ILE A 82 7.40 -12.26 -9.26
N TYR A 83 7.37 -11.06 -9.86
CA TYR A 83 8.41 -10.63 -10.78
C TYR A 83 9.78 -10.56 -10.11
N VAL A 84 9.85 -10.02 -8.89
CA VAL A 84 11.08 -9.95 -8.10
C VAL A 84 11.61 -11.34 -7.78
N HIS A 85 10.75 -12.28 -7.36
CA HIS A 85 11.18 -13.65 -7.07
C HIS A 85 11.74 -14.36 -8.30
N MET A 86 11.11 -14.20 -9.46
CA MET A 86 11.54 -14.87 -10.69
C MET A 86 12.83 -14.29 -11.29
N ASN A 87 13.18 -13.04 -10.96
CA ASN A 87 14.31 -12.34 -11.56
C ASN A 87 15.34 -11.90 -10.51
N PHE A 88 15.32 -12.47 -9.32
CA PHE A 88 16.05 -11.96 -8.15
C PHE A 88 17.57 -11.81 -8.40
N ASP A 89 18.23 -12.87 -8.89
CA ASP A 89 19.67 -12.85 -9.15
C ASP A 89 20.08 -11.81 -10.19
N SER A 90 19.26 -11.64 -11.25
CA SER A 90 19.49 -10.62 -12.27
C SER A 90 19.23 -9.22 -11.72
N LEU A 91 18.17 -9.06 -10.92
CA LEU A 91 17.85 -7.79 -10.28
C LEU A 91 18.96 -7.35 -9.33
N GLU A 92 19.57 -8.24 -8.55
CA GLU A 92 20.71 -7.91 -7.70
C GLU A 92 21.83 -7.22 -8.51
N GLN A 93 22.25 -7.83 -9.61
CA GLN A 93 23.32 -7.31 -10.45
C GLN A 93 22.94 -6.01 -11.18
N GLU A 94 21.73 -5.97 -11.74
CA GLU A 94 21.24 -4.81 -12.50
C GLU A 94 20.96 -3.60 -11.60
N MET A 95 20.48 -3.83 -10.37
CA MET A 95 20.26 -2.80 -9.35
C MET A 95 21.59 -2.21 -8.87
N ALA A 96 22.61 -3.05 -8.67
CA ALA A 96 23.97 -2.60 -8.36
C ALA A 96 24.57 -1.77 -9.51
N ALA A 97 24.32 -2.16 -10.76
CA ALA A 97 24.77 -1.44 -11.93
C ALA A 97 23.94 -0.17 -12.25
N GLY A 98 22.71 -0.08 -11.72
CA GLY A 98 21.72 0.95 -12.05
C GLY A 98 21.22 0.92 -13.49
N LYS A 99 21.33 -0.23 -14.16
CA LYS A 99 20.84 -0.43 -15.53
C LYS A 99 20.63 -1.91 -15.80
N GLY A 100 19.69 -2.18 -16.70
CA GLY A 100 19.39 -3.53 -17.15
C GLY A 100 17.92 -3.70 -17.51
N GLU A 101 17.62 -4.80 -18.19
CA GLU A 101 16.27 -5.07 -18.69
C GLU A 101 15.32 -5.39 -17.53
N LYS A 102 15.75 -6.21 -16.57
CA LYS A 102 14.91 -6.64 -15.46
C LYS A 102 14.60 -5.49 -14.52
N LEU A 103 15.57 -4.62 -14.28
CA LEU A 103 15.41 -3.39 -13.51
C LEU A 103 14.46 -2.40 -14.21
N SER A 104 14.60 -2.23 -15.52
CA SER A 104 13.73 -1.33 -16.30
C SER A 104 12.28 -1.83 -16.35
N ASN A 105 12.09 -3.15 -16.45
CA ASN A 105 10.78 -3.78 -16.36
C ASN A 105 10.19 -3.66 -14.95
N LEU A 106 11.01 -3.77 -13.90
CA LEU A 106 10.56 -3.53 -12.53
C LEU A 106 10.06 -2.09 -12.36
N ALA A 107 10.77 -1.09 -12.89
CA ALA A 107 10.31 0.30 -12.92
C ALA A 107 8.95 0.45 -13.62
N THR A 108 8.73 -0.32 -14.69
CA THR A 108 7.44 -0.36 -15.40
C THR A 108 6.32 -0.93 -14.53
N LEU A 109 6.60 -1.94 -13.69
CA LEU A 109 5.63 -2.48 -12.72
C LEU A 109 5.29 -1.49 -11.60
N PHE A 110 6.20 -0.56 -11.29
CA PHE A 110 5.93 0.61 -10.45
C PHE A 110 5.24 1.76 -11.21
N GLU A 111 4.81 1.53 -12.46
CA GLU A 111 4.18 2.52 -13.34
C GLU A 111 5.00 3.83 -13.44
N CYS A 112 6.32 3.71 -13.46
CA CYS A 112 7.22 4.86 -13.59
C CYS A 112 7.14 5.50 -14.97
N LYS A 113 6.92 6.82 -15.02
CA LYS A 113 7.00 7.65 -16.25
C LYS A 113 8.42 7.73 -16.81
N SER A 114 9.43 7.64 -15.93
CA SER A 114 10.84 7.60 -16.30
C SER A 114 11.55 6.52 -15.50
N GLY A 115 11.98 5.46 -16.18
CA GLY A 115 12.80 4.41 -15.57
C GLY A 115 14.19 4.88 -15.16
N VAL A 116 14.71 5.97 -15.75
CA VAL A 116 16.06 6.48 -15.45
C VAL A 116 16.18 6.91 -13.99
N ARG A 117 15.25 7.74 -13.51
CA ARG A 117 15.29 8.22 -12.11
C ARG A 117 15.08 7.08 -11.11
N PHE A 118 14.20 6.14 -11.44
CA PHE A 118 14.01 4.93 -10.64
C PHE A 118 15.33 4.15 -10.51
N ASN A 119 15.99 3.86 -11.63
CA ASN A 119 17.24 3.11 -11.66
C ASN A 119 18.37 3.82 -10.90
N GLU A 120 18.46 5.15 -11.00
CA GLU A 120 19.41 5.96 -10.23
C GLU A 120 19.21 5.82 -8.73
N VAL A 121 17.99 6.01 -8.24
CA VAL A 121 17.66 5.94 -6.80
C VAL A 121 17.91 4.54 -6.26
N VAL A 122 17.54 3.52 -7.03
CA VAL A 122 17.81 2.12 -6.70
C VAL A 122 19.30 1.86 -6.56
N ARG A 123 20.12 2.34 -7.51
CA ARG A 123 21.58 2.19 -7.45
C ARG A 123 22.20 2.95 -6.28
N GLU A 124 21.79 4.20 -6.08
CA GLU A 124 22.27 5.07 -5.00
C GLU A 124 21.99 4.49 -3.61
N ASN A 125 20.87 3.77 -3.47
CA ASN A 125 20.45 3.15 -2.21
C ASN A 125 20.61 1.62 -2.22
N TYR A 126 21.45 1.08 -3.10
CA TYR A 126 21.61 -0.37 -3.26
C TYR A 126 21.89 -1.07 -1.93
N SER A 127 22.83 -0.56 -1.13
CA SER A 127 23.19 -1.15 0.17
C SER A 127 22.09 -1.08 1.24
N ARG A 128 21.06 -0.25 1.05
CA ARG A 128 19.87 -0.21 1.92
C ARG A 128 18.82 -1.22 1.46
N ILE A 129 18.77 -1.49 0.17
CA ILE A 129 17.82 -2.42 -0.44
C ILE A 129 18.30 -3.87 -0.27
N PHE A 130 19.57 -4.12 -0.63
CA PHE A 130 20.29 -5.38 -0.46
C PHE A 130 21.16 -5.35 0.80
N THR A 131 20.54 -5.70 1.94
CA THR A 131 21.22 -5.97 3.21
C THR A 131 21.63 -7.44 3.27
N GLU A 132 22.47 -7.83 4.23
CA GLU A 132 22.84 -9.25 4.41
C GLU A 132 21.61 -10.17 4.58
N GLU A 133 20.56 -9.67 5.22
CA GLU A 133 19.31 -10.41 5.43
C GLU A 133 18.48 -10.50 4.14
N SER A 134 18.49 -9.48 3.28
CA SER A 134 17.69 -9.46 2.06
C SER A 134 18.36 -10.14 0.86
N LYS A 135 19.67 -10.42 0.92
CA LYS A 135 20.40 -11.20 -0.11
C LYS A 135 19.87 -12.61 -0.34
N ALA A 136 19.18 -13.20 0.64
CA ALA A 136 18.52 -14.51 0.50
C ALA A 136 16.99 -14.41 0.61
N ASN A 137 16.44 -13.19 0.60
CA ASN A 137 15.02 -12.95 0.85
C ASN A 137 14.46 -11.89 -0.10
N PRO A 138 13.90 -12.31 -1.25
CA PRO A 138 13.36 -11.41 -2.26
C PRO A 138 12.20 -10.53 -1.75
N SER A 139 11.35 -11.06 -0.87
CA SER A 139 10.27 -10.29 -0.23
C SER A 139 10.80 -9.17 0.65
N LEU A 140 11.84 -9.44 1.46
CA LEU A 140 12.48 -8.43 2.29
C LEU A 140 13.18 -7.37 1.44
N MET A 141 13.87 -7.78 0.36
CA MET A 141 14.47 -6.85 -0.60
C MET A 141 13.41 -5.93 -1.22
N LEU A 142 12.28 -6.49 -1.67
CA LEU A 142 11.17 -5.71 -2.23
C LEU A 142 10.58 -4.74 -1.19
N SER A 143 10.46 -5.15 0.07
CA SER A 143 10.03 -4.28 1.17
C SER A 143 11.00 -3.10 1.38
N ASN A 144 12.30 -3.37 1.44
CA ASN A 144 13.33 -2.34 1.59
C ASN A 144 13.35 -1.37 0.40
N LEU A 145 13.15 -1.90 -0.82
CA LEU A 145 12.98 -1.11 -2.03
C LEU A 145 11.78 -0.18 -1.89
N HIS A 146 10.62 -0.71 -1.53
CA HIS A 146 9.40 0.08 -1.32
C HIS A 146 9.61 1.22 -0.33
N GLU A 147 10.19 0.93 0.83
CA GLU A 147 10.47 1.94 1.86
C GLU A 147 11.45 3.01 1.36
N THR A 148 12.46 2.61 0.58
CA THR A 148 13.43 3.54 -0.02
C THR A 148 12.75 4.49 -1.00
N LEU A 149 11.90 3.95 -1.88
CA LEU A 149 11.16 4.74 -2.87
C LEU A 149 10.11 5.65 -2.19
N GLU A 150 9.49 5.21 -1.09
CA GLU A 150 8.59 6.02 -0.27
C GLU A 150 9.30 7.20 0.42
N LYS A 151 10.64 7.18 0.57
CA LYS A 151 11.38 8.30 1.16
C LYS A 151 11.86 9.31 0.10
N ASP A 152 11.93 8.91 -1.17
CA ASP A 152 12.33 9.80 -2.26
C ASP A 152 11.12 10.52 -2.88
N GLN A 153 11.02 11.82 -2.59
CA GLN A 153 9.93 12.66 -3.07
C GLN A 153 9.93 12.84 -4.60
N THR A 154 11.08 12.70 -5.25
CA THR A 154 11.17 12.79 -6.71
C THR A 154 10.54 11.55 -7.34
N VAL A 155 10.87 10.36 -6.84
CA VAL A 155 10.34 9.10 -7.41
C VAL A 155 8.83 9.02 -7.25
N LYS A 156 8.26 9.48 -6.13
CA LYS A 156 6.80 9.56 -5.94
C LYS A 156 6.06 10.37 -7.01
N ASN A 157 6.72 11.37 -7.59
CA ASN A 157 6.11 12.18 -8.65
C ASN A 157 6.17 11.47 -10.02
N TYR A 158 7.08 10.52 -10.18
CA TYR A 158 7.33 9.82 -11.43
C TYR A 158 6.78 8.39 -11.46
N CYS A 159 6.58 7.75 -10.30
CA CYS A 159 6.12 6.37 -10.18
C CYS A 159 4.87 6.29 -9.29
N LYS A 160 4.06 5.25 -9.46
CA LYS A 160 2.98 4.92 -8.53
C LYS A 160 3.49 3.93 -7.50
N ILE A 161 3.95 4.50 -6.38
CA ILE A 161 4.45 3.77 -5.22
C ILE A 161 3.29 3.57 -4.25
#